data_AF-A0A962YDB9-F1
#
_entry.id   AF-A0A962YDB9-F1
#
_cell.length_a   1.000
_cell.length_b   1.000
_cell.length_c   1.000
_cell.angle_alpha   90.00
_cell.angle_beta   90.00
_cell.angle_gamma   90.00
#
_symmetry.space_group_name_H-M   'P 1'
#
loop_
_entity.id
_entity.type
_entity.pdbx_description
1 polymer ?
#
loop_
_entity_poly.entity_id
_entity_poly.type
_entity_poly.pdbx_seq_one_letter_code
_entity_poly.pdbx_strand_id
1 'polypeptide(L)'
;RDISLTLGRGETVGLGGLDGQGQREFLLALFGVLRGVSGTIKIDGEPASINSPRVAKSARYGLALIPEDRKTEGLLLPMSVRANISLASIGKLSRGITVDQNEENRK
;
A
#
# COMPACT_ATOMS: atom_id res chain seq x y z
N ARG A 1 19.41 11.34 -4.46
CA ARG A 1 19.93 11.61 -3.10
C ARG A 1 19.58 10.39 -2.27
N ASP A 2 20.48 9.96 -1.40
CA ASP A 2 20.30 8.73 -0.64
C ASP A 2 19.52 8.99 0.65
N ILE A 3 18.69 8.03 1.04
CA ILE A 3 17.87 8.07 2.24
C ILE A 3 18.12 6.78 3.02
N SER A 4 18.33 6.87 4.33
CA SER A 4 18.49 5.71 5.21
C SER A 4 17.67 5.91 6.47
N LEU A 5 16.91 4.88 6.82
CA LEU A 5 15.94 4.88 7.90
C LEU A 5 15.83 3.46 8.45
N THR A 6 15.65 3.32 9.75
CA THR A 6 15.36 2.04 10.42
C THR A 6 14.21 2.26 11.38
N LEU A 7 13.21 1.38 11.33
CA LEU A 7 12.05 1.40 12.21
C LEU A 7 11.99 0.09 13.00
N GLY A 8 11.70 0.21 14.28
CA GLY A 8 11.38 -0.88 15.18
C GLY A 8 9.92 -1.32 15.10
N ARG A 9 9.65 -2.53 15.62
CA ARG A 9 8.28 -3.05 15.75
C ARG A 9 7.47 -2.17 16.70
N GLY A 10 6.31 -1.70 16.24
CA GLY A 10 5.40 -0.88 17.04
C GLY A 10 5.75 0.61 17.09
N GLU A 11 6.80 1.05 16.39
CA GLU A 11 7.13 2.46 16.29
C GLU A 11 6.25 3.20 15.27
N THR A 12 5.89 4.43 15.62
CA THR A 12 5.23 5.37 14.70
C THR A 12 6.22 6.46 14.34
N VAL A 13 6.55 6.60 13.07
CA VAL A 13 7.48 7.62 12.56
C VAL A 13 6.73 8.65 11.73
N GLY A 14 6.97 9.93 12.02
CA GLY A 14 6.53 11.05 11.19
C GLY A 14 7.60 11.43 10.16
N LEU A 15 7.19 11.57 8.90
CA LEU A 15 8.04 12.09 7.82
C LEU A 15 7.61 13.53 7.51
N GLY A 16 8.45 14.50 7.90
CA GLY A 16 8.19 15.93 7.68
C GLY A 16 9.04 16.51 6.55
N GLY A 17 8.54 17.60 5.95
CA GLY A 17 9.21 18.37 4.90
C GLY A 17 8.25 19.39 4.28
N LEU A 18 8.77 20.27 3.42
CA LEU A 18 7.91 21.16 2.63
C LEU A 18 7.23 20.40 1.50
N ASP A 19 6.20 20.99 0.91
CA ASP A 19 5.56 20.45 -0.29
C ASP A 19 6.59 20.26 -1.42
N GLY A 20 6.48 19.13 -2.12
CA GLY A 20 7.42 18.75 -3.19
C GLY A 20 8.81 18.28 -2.73
N GLN A 21 9.03 17.99 -1.43
CA GLN A 21 10.33 17.50 -0.93
C GLN A 21 10.50 15.97 -0.94
N GLY A 22 9.59 15.24 -1.58
CA GLY A 22 9.78 13.82 -1.86
C GLY A 22 9.13 12.86 -0.86
N GLN A 23 8.30 13.34 0.07
CA GLN A 23 7.63 12.50 1.08
C GLN A 23 6.71 11.48 0.40
N ARG A 24 5.89 11.94 -0.55
CA ARG A 24 5.00 11.09 -1.36
C ARG A 24 5.82 10.10 -2.19
N GLU A 25 6.84 10.58 -2.89
CA GLU A 25 7.71 9.77 -3.74
C GLU A 25 8.43 8.68 -2.93
N PHE A 26 8.87 9.00 -1.72
CA PHE A 26 9.49 8.05 -0.81
C PHE A 26 8.53 6.91 -0.44
N LEU A 27 7.29 7.23 -0.04
CA LEU A 27 6.28 6.22 0.29
C LEU A 27 5.87 5.38 -0.92
N LEU A 28 5.73 6.01 -2.10
CA LEU A 28 5.43 5.33 -3.36
C LEU A 28 6.58 4.41 -3.81
N ALA A 29 7.83 4.81 -3.59
CA ALA A 29 9.01 4.00 -3.84
C ALA A 29 9.03 2.75 -2.94
N LEU A 30 8.81 2.92 -1.63
CA LEU A 30 8.76 1.80 -0.67
C LEU A 30 7.63 0.82 -0.99
N PHE A 31 6.50 1.32 -1.50
CA PHE A 31 5.37 0.48 -1.90
C PHE A 31 5.52 -0.16 -3.29
N GLY A 32 6.64 0.08 -3.98
CA GLY A 32 6.94 -0.48 -5.30
C GLY A 32 6.11 0.12 -6.44
N VAL A 33 5.56 1.32 -6.26
CA VAL A 33 4.82 2.06 -7.30
C VAL A 33 5.79 2.72 -8.27
N LEU A 34 6.83 3.37 -7.75
CA LEU A 34 7.84 4.03 -8.60
C LEU A 34 8.80 3.01 -9.22
N ARG A 35 9.22 3.28 -10.46
CA ARG A 35 10.20 2.47 -11.21
C ARG A 35 11.57 3.14 -11.18
N GLY A 36 12.64 2.34 -11.34
CA GLY A 36 14.01 2.86 -11.40
C GLY A 36 14.59 3.29 -10.05
N VAL A 37 13.93 2.94 -8.94
CA VAL A 37 14.47 3.17 -7.58
C VAL A 37 15.48 2.10 -7.24
N SER A 38 16.65 2.52 -6.74
CA SER A 38 17.70 1.64 -6.23
C SER A 38 17.83 1.77 -4.70
N GLY A 39 18.37 0.73 -4.07
CA GLY A 39 18.56 0.70 -2.62
C GLY A 39 18.39 -0.71 -2.07
N THR A 40 18.40 -0.81 -0.74
CA THR A 40 18.17 -2.07 -0.03
C THR A 40 17.08 -1.88 1.00
N ILE A 41 16.16 -2.84 1.07
CA ILE A 41 15.09 -2.87 2.08
C ILE A 41 15.25 -4.17 2.85
N LYS A 42 15.10 -4.09 4.18
CA LYS A 42 15.01 -5.26 5.05
C LYS A 42 13.72 -5.20 5.86
N ILE A 43 13.02 -6.31 5.97
CA ILE A 43 11.82 -6.47 6.79
C ILE A 43 12.09 -7.62 7.75
N ASP A 44 11.94 -7.39 9.05
CA ASP A 44 12.30 -8.34 10.12
C ASP A 44 13.74 -8.89 9.96
N GLY A 45 14.67 -8.04 9.51
CA GLY A 45 16.09 -8.37 9.30
C GLY A 45 16.41 -9.02 7.95
N GLU A 46 15.41 -9.52 7.23
CA GLU A 46 15.57 -10.24 5.97
C GLU A 46 15.52 -9.32 4.74
N PRO A 47 16.35 -9.54 3.70
CA PRO A 47 16.27 -8.79 2.45
C PRO A 47 14.88 -8.86 1.81
N ALA A 48 14.32 -7.69 1.49
CA ALA A 48 13.02 -7.55 0.85
C ALA A 48 13.19 -6.91 -0.54
N SER A 49 12.59 -7.53 -1.55
CA SER A 49 12.48 -6.98 -2.90
C SER A 49 11.02 -6.60 -3.15
N ILE A 50 10.73 -5.29 -3.16
CA ILE A 50 9.40 -4.74 -3.37
C ILE A 50 9.40 -3.96 -4.68
N ASN A 51 8.92 -4.60 -5.74
CA ASN A 51 8.94 -4.07 -7.11
C ASN A 51 7.53 -3.82 -7.67
N SER A 52 6.49 -4.01 -6.85
CA SER A 52 5.10 -3.72 -7.23
C SER A 52 4.20 -3.62 -6.00
N PRO A 53 3.07 -2.89 -6.10
CA PRO A 53 2.06 -2.86 -5.05
C PRO A 53 1.48 -4.24 -4.71
N ARG A 54 1.43 -5.16 -5.67
CA ARG A 54 0.97 -6.54 -5.44
C ARG A 54 1.92 -7.28 -4.48
N VAL A 55 3.22 -7.13 -4.69
CA VAL A 55 4.26 -7.74 -3.84
C VAL A 55 4.26 -7.10 -2.46
N ALA A 56 4.19 -5.78 -2.37
CA ALA A 56 4.12 -5.05 -1.09
C ALA A 56 2.97 -5.53 -0.19
N LYS A 57 1.78 -5.73 -0.76
CA LYS A 57 0.58 -6.19 -0.05
C LYS A 57 0.56 -7.69 0.27
N SER A 58 1.50 -8.47 -0.25
CA SER A 58 1.51 -9.93 -0.04
C SER A 58 1.61 -10.26 1.45
N ALA A 59 1.13 -11.44 1.84
CA ALA A 59 1.20 -11.90 3.23
C ALA A 59 2.65 -11.96 3.78
N ARG A 60 3.65 -11.98 2.89
CA ARG A 60 5.07 -11.95 3.25
C ARG A 60 5.50 -10.59 3.82
N TYR A 61 5.00 -9.48 3.29
CA TYR A 61 5.43 -8.13 3.68
C TYR A 61 4.35 -7.32 4.39
N GLY A 62 3.07 -7.58 4.08
CA GLY A 62 1.94 -7.00 4.81
C GLY A 62 1.85 -5.48 4.76
N LEU A 63 2.41 -4.83 3.74
CA LEU A 63 2.40 -3.37 3.63
C LEU A 63 1.06 -2.86 3.13
N ALA A 64 0.64 -1.72 3.64
CA ALA A 64 -0.50 -0.95 3.17
C ALA A 64 -0.07 0.50 2.89
N LEU A 65 -0.66 1.10 1.85
CA LEU A 65 -0.42 2.49 1.48
C LEU A 65 -1.75 3.23 1.49
N ILE A 66 -1.77 4.38 2.16
CA ILE A 66 -2.82 5.38 2.05
C ILE A 66 -2.21 6.55 1.26
N PRO A 67 -2.69 6.85 0.05
CA PRO A 67 -2.14 7.92 -0.75
C PRO A 67 -2.48 9.29 -0.16
N GLU A 68 -1.67 10.29 -0.53
CA GLU A 68 -1.85 11.68 -0.11
C GLU A 68 -3.21 12.23 -0.58
N ASP A 69 -3.52 12.07 -1.87
CA ASP A 69 -4.84 12.37 -2.40
C ASP A 69 -5.74 11.13 -2.36
N ARG A 70 -6.35 10.89 -1.20
CA ARG A 70 -7.31 9.81 -1.01
C ARG A 70 -8.53 9.89 -1.93
N LYS A 71 -8.94 11.09 -2.38
CA LYS A 71 -10.17 11.25 -3.17
C LYS A 71 -9.97 10.78 -4.59
N THR A 72 -8.79 11.01 -5.15
CA THR A 72 -8.50 10.67 -6.55
C THR A 72 -7.69 9.38 -6.69
N GLU A 73 -6.83 9.05 -5.72
CA GLU A 73 -5.92 7.90 -5.77
C GLU A 73 -6.35 6.75 -4.84
N GLY A 74 -7.17 7.02 -3.83
CA GLY A 74 -7.47 6.05 -2.75
C GLY A 74 -8.90 5.50 -2.75
N LEU A 75 -9.85 6.15 -3.42
CA LEU A 75 -11.28 5.86 -3.31
C LEU A 75 -11.97 5.83 -4.67
N LEU A 76 -12.93 4.93 -4.81
CA LEU A 76 -13.91 4.93 -5.88
C LEU A 76 -15.15 5.67 -5.39
N LEU A 77 -15.14 6.99 -5.52
CA LEU A 77 -16.19 7.89 -4.99
C LEU A 77 -17.62 7.57 -5.46
N PRO A 78 -17.88 7.10 -6.69
CA PRO A 78 -19.23 6.71 -7.09
C PRO A 78 -19.76 5.45 -6.39
N MET A 79 -18.89 4.68 -5.70
CA MET A 79 -19.26 3.45 -5.03
C MET A 79 -19.59 3.67 -3.56
N SER A 80 -20.34 2.73 -2.97
CA SER A 80 -20.64 2.76 -1.54
C SER A 80 -19.39 2.58 -0.69
N VAL A 81 -19.46 3.00 0.58
CA VAL A 81 -18.40 2.75 1.58
C VAL A 81 -18.10 1.26 1.70
N ARG A 82 -19.14 0.42 1.75
CA ARG A 82 -19.01 -1.04 1.77
C ARG A 82 -18.16 -1.53 0.61
N ALA A 83 -18.52 -1.16 -0.62
CA ALA A 83 -17.81 -1.63 -1.79
C ALA A 83 -16.35 -1.16 -1.83
N ASN A 84 -16.05 0.06 -1.38
CA ASN A 84 -14.68 0.55 -1.24
C ASN A 84 -13.86 -0.29 -0.22
N ILE A 85 -14.46 -0.66 0.92
CA ILE A 85 -13.82 -1.51 1.92
C ILE A 85 -13.60 -2.94 1.37
N SER A 86 -14.63 -3.52 0.75
CA SER A 86 -14.59 -4.88 0.19
C SER A 86 -13.56 -5.01 -0.93
N LEU A 87 -13.32 -3.95 -1.70
CA LEU A 87 -12.40 -3.95 -2.84
C LEU A 87 -10.98 -4.35 -2.43
N ALA A 88 -10.53 -3.99 -1.22
CA ALA A 88 -9.24 -4.40 -0.70
C ALA A 88 -9.11 -5.93 -0.55
N SER A 89 -10.24 -6.64 -0.42
CA SER A 89 -10.35 -8.08 -0.30
C SER A 89 -10.95 -8.75 -1.54
N ILE A 90 -11.05 -8.05 -2.68
CA ILE A 90 -11.84 -8.53 -3.82
C ILE A 90 -11.40 -9.89 -4.35
N GLY A 91 -10.10 -10.20 -4.35
CA GLY A 91 -9.60 -11.51 -4.79
C GLY A 91 -10.06 -12.69 -3.92
N LYS A 92 -10.51 -12.43 -2.68
CA LYS A 92 -11.13 -13.45 -1.81
C LYS A 92 -12.65 -13.48 -1.92
N LEU A 93 -13.26 -12.40 -2.43
CA LEU A 93 -14.71 -12.22 -2.54
C LEU A 93 -15.23 -12.50 -3.96
N SER A 94 -14.34 -12.63 -4.95
CA SER A 94 -14.71 -12.88 -6.35
C SER A 94 -14.74 -14.38 -6.67
N ARG A 95 -15.79 -14.83 -7.36
CA ARG A 95 -15.86 -16.13 -8.05
C ARG A 95 -15.84 -15.88 -9.56
N GLY A 96 -14.73 -16.21 -10.21
CA GLY A 96 -14.51 -15.87 -11.63
C GLY A 96 -14.54 -14.36 -11.85
N ILE A 97 -15.45 -13.88 -12.71
CA ILE A 97 -15.62 -12.46 -13.03
C ILE A 97 -16.65 -11.74 -12.14
N THR A 98 -17.33 -12.47 -11.25
CA THR A 98 -18.41 -11.93 -10.39
C THR A 98 -17.97 -11.82 -8.94
N VAL A 99 -18.44 -10.79 -8.23
CA VAL A 99 -18.29 -10.67 -6.77
C VAL A 99 -19.44 -11.40 -6.10
N ASP A 100 -19.11 -12.21 -5.08
CA ASP A 100 -20.12 -12.89 -4.26
C ASP A 100 -20.73 -11.90 -3.26
N GLN A 101 -21.92 -11.40 -3.61
CA GLN A 101 -22.62 -10.40 -2.81
C GLN A 101 -23.02 -10.93 -1.42
N ASN A 102 -23.25 -12.23 -1.27
CA ASN A 102 -23.62 -12.81 0.02
C ASN A 102 -22.43 -12.82 0.99
N GLU A 103 -21.24 -13.16 0.47
CA GLU A 103 -19.99 -13.09 1.24
C GLU A 103 -19.56 -11.64 1.52
N GLU A 104 -19.82 -10.71 0.59
CA GLU A 104 -19.57 -9.29 0.80
C GLU A 104 -20.47 -8.69 1.91
N ASN A 105 -21.75 -9.07 1.94
CA ASN A 105 -22.73 -8.56 2.91
C ASN A 105 -22.50 -9.08 4.34
N ARG A 106 -21.72 -10.16 4.51
CA ARG A 106 -21.35 -10.73 5.82
C ARG A 106 -20.22 -9.96 6.51
N LYS A 107 -19.47 -9.14 5.77
CA LYS A 107 -18.38 -8.30 6.29
C LYS A 107 -18.83 -6.86 6.51
#